data_AF-A0A662EDA3-F1
#
_entry.id   AF-A0A662EDA3-F1
#
_cell.length_a   1.000
_cell.length_b   1.000
_cell.length_c   1.000
_cell.angle_alpha   90.00
_cell.angle_beta   90.00
_cell.angle_gamma   90.00
#
_symmetry.space_group_name_H-M   'P 1'
#
loop_
_entity.id
_entity.type
_entity.pdbx_description
1 polymer ?
#
loop_
_entity_poly.entity_id
_entity_poly.type
_entity_poly.pdbx_seq_one_letter_code
_entity_poly.pdbx_strand_id
1 'polypeptide(L)'
;KFSLYPLFAKEAEGLFHIKTAGTSYLVALEVVAERAPELFREIYRLSVERFAEDRVSYHLSTNTAALPSPEGLSDEELRRLLEEPDPRQVLHVAYGSVLQSPLGDELKRVLLDHESDYISLLERHLGRHLELLGVRG
;
A
#
# COMPACT_ATOMS: atom_id res chain seq x y z
N LYS A 1 8.08 7.58 3.75
CA LYS A 1 9.23 8.19 4.48
C LYS A 1 9.17 9.73 4.42
N PHE A 2 7.97 10.30 4.44
CA PHE A 2 7.73 11.71 4.10
C PHE A 2 8.48 12.71 4.99
N SER A 3 8.64 12.41 6.28
CA SER A 3 9.34 13.28 7.23
C SER A 3 10.81 13.53 6.92
N LEU A 4 11.47 12.64 6.15
CA LEU A 4 12.89 12.74 5.83
C LEU A 4 13.17 13.46 4.50
N TYR A 5 12.17 13.56 3.63
CA TYR A 5 12.39 14.08 2.26
C TYR A 5 12.86 15.53 2.23
N PRO A 6 12.32 16.48 3.02
CA PRO A 6 12.80 17.86 3.00
C PRO A 6 14.27 17.98 3.45
N LEU A 7 14.65 17.20 4.48
CA LEU A 7 16.03 17.16 4.97
C LEU A 7 16.95 16.57 3.91
N PHE A 8 16.59 15.42 3.34
CA PHE A 8 17.40 14.73 2.34
C PHE A 8 17.59 15.56 1.06
N ALA A 9 16.52 16.19 0.55
CA ALA A 9 16.60 17.04 -0.63
C ALA A 9 17.53 18.25 -0.42
N LYS A 10 17.50 18.83 0.80
CA LYS A 10 18.40 19.92 1.19
C LYS A 10 19.86 19.47 1.24
N GLU A 11 20.16 18.39 1.95
CA GLU A 11 21.53 17.90 2.13
C GLU A 11 22.13 17.33 0.83
N ALA A 12 21.29 16.81 -0.07
CA ALA A 12 21.71 16.31 -1.38
C ALA A 12 21.77 17.41 -2.46
N GLU A 13 21.48 18.67 -2.12
CA GLU A 13 21.45 19.82 -3.06
C GLU A 13 20.61 19.54 -4.33
N GLY A 14 19.51 18.79 -4.18
CA GLY A 14 18.64 18.41 -5.30
C GLY A 14 19.15 17.24 -6.17
N LEU A 15 20.31 16.67 -5.89
CA LEU A 15 20.89 15.54 -6.62
C LEU A 15 20.61 14.22 -5.90
N PHE A 16 19.48 13.60 -6.23
CA PHE A 16 19.08 12.34 -5.62
C PHE A 16 18.42 11.36 -6.58
N HIS A 17 18.42 10.09 -6.19
CA HIS A 17 17.61 9.04 -6.81
C HIS A 17 16.75 8.38 -5.72
N ILE A 18 15.43 8.49 -5.85
CA ILE A 18 14.47 7.87 -4.93
C ILE A 18 13.81 6.68 -5.64
N LYS A 19 13.81 5.53 -4.97
CA LYS A 19 13.09 4.34 -5.42
C LYS A 19 11.76 4.23 -4.67
N THR A 20 10.67 4.26 -5.40
CA THR A 20 9.34 3.87 -4.92
C THR A 20 8.95 2.58 -5.61
N ALA A 21 8.62 1.52 -4.85
CA ALA A 21 8.18 0.25 -5.42
C ALA A 21 6.83 -0.16 -4.82
N GLY A 22 6.82 -0.72 -3.61
CA GLY A 22 5.58 -1.27 -3.04
C GLY A 22 4.55 -0.25 -2.52
N THR A 23 4.76 1.05 -2.70
CA THR A 23 3.73 2.06 -2.34
C THR A 23 2.64 2.16 -3.40
N SER A 24 2.96 1.91 -4.68
CA SER A 24 1.98 1.88 -5.77
C SER A 24 1.00 0.71 -5.60
N TYR A 25 1.48 -0.43 -5.10
CA TYR A 25 0.60 -1.56 -4.73
C TYR A 25 -0.37 -1.17 -3.61
N LEU A 26 0.08 -0.44 -2.58
CA LEU A 26 -0.81 0.03 -1.52
C LEU A 26 -1.85 1.03 -2.04
N VAL A 27 -1.48 1.90 -3.00
CA VAL A 27 -2.44 2.77 -3.70
C VAL A 27 -3.47 1.96 -4.49
N ALA A 28 -3.05 0.87 -5.15
CA ALA A 28 -4.00 -0.03 -5.82
C ALA A 28 -4.99 -0.64 -4.82
N LEU A 29 -4.53 -1.00 -3.63
CA LEU A 29 -5.40 -1.51 -2.57
C LEU A 29 -6.37 -0.44 -2.02
N GLU A 30 -6.03 0.85 -2.07
CA GLU A 30 -6.98 1.94 -1.73
C GLU A 30 -8.20 1.91 -2.67
N VAL A 31 -7.97 1.72 -3.98
CA VAL A 31 -9.06 1.56 -4.97
C VAL A 31 -9.89 0.34 -4.67
N VAL A 32 -9.26 -0.78 -4.33
CA VAL A 32 -9.97 -2.05 -4.06
C VAL A 32 -10.79 -1.98 -2.79
N ALA A 33 -10.25 -1.40 -1.71
CA ALA A 33 -10.99 -1.17 -0.47
C ALA A 33 -12.23 -0.29 -0.70
N GLU A 34 -12.18 0.60 -1.69
CA GLU A 34 -13.30 1.46 -2.05
C GLU A 34 -14.31 0.81 -2.99
N ARG A 35 -13.84 0.12 -4.03
CA ARG A 35 -14.66 -0.35 -5.15
C ARG A 35 -15.08 -1.82 -5.02
N ALA A 36 -14.31 -2.61 -4.30
CA ALA A 36 -14.51 -4.05 -4.12
C ALA A 36 -14.12 -4.47 -2.69
N PRO A 37 -14.85 -4.03 -1.66
CA PRO A 37 -14.48 -4.24 -0.25
C PRO A 37 -14.35 -5.73 0.10
N GLU A 38 -15.19 -6.61 -0.45
CA GLU A 38 -15.07 -8.06 -0.22
C GLU A 38 -13.75 -8.64 -0.76
N LEU A 39 -13.30 -8.20 -1.95
CA LEU A 39 -11.98 -8.58 -2.46
C LEU A 39 -10.87 -8.04 -1.55
N PHE A 40 -11.02 -6.83 -1.01
CA PHE A 40 -10.06 -6.29 -0.05
C PHE A 40 -10.00 -7.14 1.25
N ARG A 41 -11.15 -7.62 1.76
CA ARG A 41 -11.19 -8.53 2.92
C ARG A 41 -10.40 -9.81 2.64
N GLU A 42 -10.57 -10.40 1.47
CA GLU A 42 -9.84 -11.60 1.06
C GLU A 42 -8.33 -11.36 0.93
N ILE A 43 -7.93 -10.25 0.29
CA ILE A 43 -6.53 -9.84 0.17
C ILE A 43 -5.92 -9.63 1.56
N TYR A 44 -6.62 -8.94 2.46
CA TYR A 44 -6.12 -8.69 3.81
C TYR A 44 -5.97 -10.00 4.58
N ARG A 45 -6.95 -10.91 4.50
CA ARG A 45 -6.89 -12.23 5.15
C ARG A 45 -5.68 -13.04 4.68
N LEU A 46 -5.48 -13.13 3.36
CA LEU A 46 -4.32 -13.80 2.77
C LEU A 46 -3.02 -13.12 3.23
N SER A 47 -2.99 -11.79 3.27
CA SER A 47 -1.81 -11.04 3.71
C SER A 47 -1.43 -11.34 5.15
N VAL A 48 -2.42 -11.44 6.05
CA VAL A 48 -2.20 -11.83 7.46
C VAL A 48 -1.67 -13.27 7.54
N GLU A 49 -2.26 -14.20 6.79
CA GLU A 49 -1.83 -15.61 6.76
C GLU A 49 -0.37 -15.75 6.27
N ARG A 50 -0.02 -15.03 5.20
CA ARG A 50 1.30 -15.11 4.55
C ARG A 50 2.38 -14.28 5.24
N PHE A 51 2.01 -13.40 6.18
CA PHE A 51 2.91 -12.40 6.75
C PHE A 51 4.19 -13.00 7.33
N ALA A 52 4.10 -14.14 8.04
CA ALA A 52 5.26 -14.77 8.67
C ALA A 52 6.33 -15.21 7.64
N GLU A 53 5.89 -15.65 6.46
CA GLU A 53 6.77 -16.08 5.37
C GLU A 53 7.24 -14.88 4.53
N ASP A 54 6.32 -13.99 4.18
CA ASP A 54 6.58 -12.90 3.24
C ASP A 54 7.42 -11.77 3.86
N ARG A 55 7.47 -11.68 5.20
CA ARG A 55 8.33 -10.72 5.91
C ARG A 55 9.80 -11.12 5.97
N VAL A 56 10.20 -12.33 5.55
CA VAL A 56 11.58 -12.85 5.76
C VAL A 56 12.65 -11.94 5.16
N SER A 57 12.36 -11.26 4.05
CA SER A 57 13.27 -10.28 3.43
C SER A 57 13.16 -8.86 4.01
N TYR A 58 12.36 -8.65 5.07
CA TYR A 58 12.07 -7.35 5.66
C TYR A 58 12.30 -7.35 7.19
N HIS A 59 13.04 -6.36 7.69
CA HIS A 59 13.14 -6.12 9.14
C HIS A 59 11.95 -5.28 9.62
N LEU A 60 10.85 -5.95 10.00
CA LEU A 60 9.62 -5.31 10.48
C LEU A 60 9.33 -5.62 11.95
N SER A 61 8.82 -4.62 12.66
CA SER A 61 8.39 -4.68 14.06
C SER A 61 6.87 -4.84 14.22
N THR A 62 6.20 -5.35 13.19
CA THR A 62 4.73 -5.47 13.13
C THR A 62 4.20 -6.35 14.26
N ASN A 63 3.21 -5.85 15.01
CA ASN A 63 2.51 -6.65 16.02
C ASN A 63 1.29 -7.37 15.43
N THR A 64 1.47 -8.64 15.06
CA THR A 64 0.38 -9.43 14.46
C THR A 64 -0.73 -9.82 15.43
N ALA A 65 -0.47 -9.80 16.74
CA ALA A 65 -1.46 -10.21 17.75
C ALA A 65 -2.59 -9.19 17.93
N ALA A 66 -2.40 -7.95 17.48
CA ALA A 66 -3.37 -6.86 17.60
C ALA A 66 -4.13 -6.57 16.29
N LEU A 67 -3.90 -7.35 15.23
CA LEU A 67 -4.53 -7.12 13.94
C LEU A 67 -6.04 -7.43 14.02
N PRO A 68 -6.92 -6.52 13.56
CA PRO A 68 -8.35 -6.78 13.54
C PRO A 68 -8.68 -7.86 12.49
N SER A 69 -9.71 -8.66 12.75
CA SER A 69 -10.31 -9.52 11.72
C SER A 69 -11.10 -8.64 10.74
N PRO A 70 -10.95 -8.83 9.42
CA PRO A 70 -11.64 -8.00 8.45
C PRO A 70 -13.14 -8.23 8.43
N GLU A 71 -13.66 -9.40 8.84
CA GLU A 71 -15.08 -9.77 8.70
C GLU A 71 -16.03 -8.90 9.54
N GLY A 72 -15.55 -8.30 10.63
CA GLY A 72 -16.33 -7.43 11.50
C GLY A 72 -16.26 -5.94 11.16
N LEU A 73 -15.44 -5.54 10.18
CA LEU A 73 -15.18 -4.13 9.88
C LEU A 73 -16.17 -3.60 8.84
N SER A 74 -16.67 -2.40 9.04
CA SER A 74 -17.33 -1.63 7.99
C SER A 74 -16.38 -1.31 6.83
N ASP A 75 -16.93 -0.95 5.67
CA ASP A 75 -16.11 -0.58 4.50
C ASP A 75 -15.20 0.63 4.78
N GLU A 76 -15.63 1.55 5.66
CA GLU A 76 -14.79 2.66 6.10
C GLU A 76 -13.62 2.18 6.97
N GLU A 77 -13.88 1.26 7.90
CA GLU A 77 -12.84 0.68 8.75
C GLU A 77 -11.84 -0.17 7.97
N LEU A 78 -12.29 -0.87 6.91
CA LEU A 78 -11.37 -1.55 5.99
C LEU A 78 -10.38 -0.59 5.34
N ARG A 79 -10.84 0.56 4.85
CA ARG A 79 -9.97 1.58 4.24
C ARG A 79 -8.93 2.07 5.25
N ARG A 80 -9.30 2.23 6.53
CA ARG A 80 -8.38 2.67 7.59
C ARG A 80 -7.22 1.69 7.84
N LEU A 81 -7.36 0.41 7.51
CA LEU A 81 -6.25 -0.55 7.59
C LEU A 81 -5.05 -0.16 6.71
N LEU A 82 -5.27 0.58 5.62
CA LEU A 82 -4.18 1.08 4.78
C LEU A 82 -3.41 2.24 5.41
N GLU A 83 -3.96 2.88 6.45
CA GLU A 83 -3.37 4.02 7.14
C GLU A 83 -2.64 3.60 8.42
N GLU A 84 -3.09 2.52 9.06
CA GLU A 84 -2.51 1.99 10.29
C GLU A 84 -1.15 1.32 10.05
N PRO A 85 -0.12 1.56 10.91
CA PRO A 85 1.24 1.09 10.65
C PRO A 85 1.35 -0.44 10.47
N ASP A 86 0.71 -1.21 11.35
CA ASP A 86 0.86 -2.66 11.37
C ASP A 86 0.08 -3.34 10.23
N PRO A 87 -1.24 -3.09 10.04
CA PRO A 87 -1.97 -3.63 8.90
C PRO A 87 -1.38 -3.21 7.55
N ARG A 88 -0.93 -1.95 7.41
CA ARG A 88 -0.27 -1.47 6.18
C ARG A 88 1.02 -2.24 5.88
N GLN A 89 1.81 -2.58 6.90
CA GLN A 89 3.02 -3.38 6.72
C GLN A 89 2.71 -4.81 6.28
N VAL A 90 1.67 -5.43 6.87
CA VAL A 90 1.20 -6.76 6.48
C VAL A 90 0.80 -6.80 5.01
N LEU A 91 -0.04 -5.85 4.59
CA LEU A 91 -0.45 -5.71 3.19
C LEU A 91 0.75 -5.49 2.27
N HIS A 92 1.69 -4.62 2.66
CA HIS A 92 2.84 -4.27 1.83
C HIS A 92 3.73 -5.45 1.49
N VAL A 93 4.07 -6.30 2.47
CA VAL A 93 5.00 -7.41 2.24
C VAL A 93 4.34 -8.58 1.51
N ALA A 94 3.03 -8.76 1.67
CA ALA A 94 2.29 -9.85 1.05
C ALA A 94 1.98 -9.62 -0.44
N TYR A 95 2.44 -8.53 -1.05
CA TYR A 95 2.15 -8.19 -2.45
C TYR A 95 2.47 -9.33 -3.42
N GLY A 96 3.57 -10.05 -3.19
CA GLY A 96 3.99 -11.17 -4.02
C GLY A 96 3.00 -12.34 -3.95
N SER A 97 2.64 -12.75 -2.73
CA SER A 97 1.65 -13.81 -2.49
C SER A 97 0.29 -13.45 -3.09
N VAL A 98 -0.16 -12.21 -2.92
CA VAL A 98 -1.44 -11.75 -3.48
C VAL A 98 -1.42 -11.82 -5.01
N LEU A 99 -0.39 -11.25 -5.65
CA LEU A 99 -0.30 -11.21 -7.12
C LEU A 99 -0.09 -12.59 -7.77
N GLN A 100 0.46 -13.55 -7.05
CA GLN A 100 0.64 -14.93 -7.50
C GLN A 100 -0.56 -15.84 -7.22
N SER A 101 -1.51 -15.37 -6.40
CA SER A 101 -2.78 -16.05 -6.14
C SER A 101 -3.85 -15.65 -7.18
N PRO A 102 -5.01 -16.35 -7.25
CA PRO A 102 -6.14 -15.92 -8.07
C PRO A 102 -6.64 -14.49 -7.76
N LEU A 103 -6.45 -14.00 -6.53
CA LEU A 103 -6.78 -12.62 -6.14
C LEU A 103 -6.01 -11.59 -6.95
N GLY A 104 -4.83 -11.95 -7.47
CA GLY A 104 -4.03 -11.08 -8.32
C GLY A 104 -4.71 -10.74 -9.64
N ASP A 105 -5.47 -11.65 -10.22
CA ASP A 105 -6.20 -11.39 -11.46
C ASP A 105 -7.48 -10.58 -11.20
N GLU A 106 -8.16 -10.84 -10.09
CA GLU A 106 -9.31 -10.03 -9.66
C GLU A 106 -8.90 -8.59 -9.31
N LEU A 107 -7.77 -8.42 -8.62
CA LEU A 107 -7.17 -7.13 -8.34
C LEU A 107 -6.92 -6.35 -9.63
N LYS A 108 -6.26 -6.96 -10.62
CA LYS A 108 -6.00 -6.33 -11.92
C LYS A 108 -7.30 -5.93 -12.62
N ARG A 109 -8.32 -6.80 -12.58
CA ARG A 109 -9.63 -6.51 -13.20
C ARG A 109 -10.28 -5.28 -12.55
N VAL A 110 -10.34 -5.22 -11.22
CA VAL A 110 -10.88 -4.05 -10.50
C VAL A 110 -10.11 -2.77 -10.87
N LEU A 111 -8.78 -2.84 -10.96
CA LEU A 111 -7.99 -1.67 -11.35
C LEU A 111 -8.23 -1.23 -12.79
N LEU A 112 -8.48 -2.16 -13.72
CA LEU A 112 -8.85 -1.83 -15.10
C LEU A 112 -10.24 -1.20 -15.18
N ASP A 113 -11.20 -1.75 -14.44
CA ASP A 113 -12.57 -1.21 -14.36
C ASP A 113 -12.59 0.21 -13.73
N HIS A 114 -11.59 0.52 -12.89
CA HIS A 114 -11.45 1.79 -12.16
C HIS A 114 -10.12 2.50 -12.46
N GLU A 115 -9.63 2.41 -13.70
CA GLU A 115 -8.30 2.91 -14.08
C GLU A 115 -8.11 4.39 -13.75
N SER A 116 -9.12 5.22 -14.02
CA SER A 116 -9.07 6.66 -13.74
C SER A 116 -8.93 6.98 -12.25
N ASP A 117 -9.56 6.21 -11.36
CA ASP A 117 -9.43 6.36 -9.90
C ASP A 117 -8.01 6.00 -9.47
N TYR A 118 -7.49 4.88 -9.98
CA TYR A 118 -6.14 4.42 -9.68
C TYR A 118 -5.07 5.42 -10.13
N ILE A 119 -5.17 5.92 -11.37
CA ILE A 119 -4.25 6.94 -11.90
C ILE A 119 -4.31 8.19 -11.03
N SER A 120 -5.52 8.69 -10.71
CA SER A 120 -5.70 9.92 -9.92
C SER A 120 -5.11 9.79 -8.51
N LEU A 121 -5.25 8.64 -7.86
CA LEU A 121 -4.65 8.39 -6.56
C LEU A 121 -3.13 8.24 -6.64
N LEU A 122 -2.62 7.57 -7.68
CA LEU A 122 -1.19 7.39 -7.90
C LEU A 122 -0.50 8.72 -8.17
N GLU A 123 -1.09 9.58 -9.02
CA GLU A 123 -0.61 10.94 -9.29
C GLU A 123 -0.54 11.77 -8.01
N ARG A 124 -1.58 11.74 -7.18
CA ARG A 124 -1.58 12.43 -5.89
C ARG A 124 -0.49 11.90 -4.96
N HIS A 125 -0.35 10.58 -4.88
CA HIS A 125 0.60 9.93 -4.00
C HIS A 125 2.05 10.23 -4.38
N LEU A 126 2.38 10.11 -5.68
CA LEU A 126 3.71 10.40 -6.21
C LEU A 126 3.97 11.91 -6.26
N GLY A 127 2.98 12.73 -6.58
CA GLY A 127 3.04 14.19 -6.52
C GLY A 127 3.49 14.68 -5.14
N ARG A 128 2.90 14.14 -4.06
CA ARG A 128 3.32 14.43 -2.69
C ARG A 128 4.79 14.06 -2.42
N HIS A 129 5.30 12.98 -3.02
CA HIS A 129 6.73 12.65 -2.92
C HIS A 129 7.58 13.75 -3.56
N LEU A 130 7.24 14.15 -4.78
CA LEU A 130 7.96 15.17 -5.55
C LEU A 130 7.94 16.54 -4.85
N GLU A 131 6.78 16.97 -4.35
CA GLU A 131 6.62 18.22 -3.61
C GLU A 131 7.52 18.26 -2.37
N LEU A 132 7.52 17.19 -1.56
CA LEU A 132 8.34 17.11 -0.35
C LEU A 132 9.84 16.97 -0.64
N LEU A 133 10.20 16.55 -1.86
CA LEU A 133 11.57 16.54 -2.36
C LEU A 133 11.96 17.87 -3.02
N GLY A 134 11.05 18.86 -3.07
CA GLY A 134 11.31 20.17 -3.67
C GLY A 134 11.43 20.16 -5.19
N VAL A 135 10.98 19.10 -5.87
CA VAL A 135 10.95 19.03 -7.34
C VAL A 135 9.85 19.96 -7.84
N ARG A 136 10.21 20.94 -8.67
CA ARG A 136 9.25 21.85 -9.31
C ARG A 136 8.90 21.31 -10.69
N GLY A 137 7.61 21.27 -11.00
CA GLY A 137 7.08 20.96 -12.34
C GLY A 137 7.21 22.13 -13.30
#